data_AF-A0A6P1I403-F1
#
_entry.id   AF-A0A6P1I403-F1
#
_cell.length_a   1.000
_cell.length_b   1.000
_cell.length_c   1.000
_cell.angle_alpha   90.00
_cell.angle_beta   90.00
_cell.angle_gamma   90.00
#
_symmetry.space_group_name_H-M   'P 1'
#
loop_
_entity.id
_entity.type
_entity.pdbx_description
1 polymer ?
#
loop_
_entity_poly.entity_id
_entity_poly.type
_entity_poly.pdbx_seq_one_letter_code
_entity_poly.pdbx_strand_id
1 'polypeptide(L)' 'MKSPREAMPMLLDLYRAGKLLLDDLVTATYSLDQINQGFEDMRNGRNIRGVIHFAQ' A
#
# COMPACT_ATOMS: atom_id res chain seq x y z
N MET A 1 20.31 -13.71 -6.92
CA MET A 1 19.24 -12.75 -6.58
C MET A 1 18.29 -13.49 -5.65
N LYS A 2 18.12 -13.04 -4.39
CA LYS A 2 17.20 -13.71 -3.45
C LYS A 2 15.79 -13.66 -4.03
N SER A 3 15.05 -14.76 -3.98
CA SER A 3 13.66 -14.78 -4.41
C SER A 3 12.82 -13.84 -3.54
N PRO A 4 11.69 -13.30 -4.04
CA PRO A 4 10.81 -12.46 -3.24
C PRO A 4 10.41 -13.12 -1.91
N ARG A 5 10.16 -14.44 -1.91
CA ARG A 5 9.83 -15.20 -0.69
C ARG A 5 10.95 -15.15 0.36
N GLU A 6 12.21 -15.18 -0.06
CA GLU A 6 13.36 -15.09 0.84
C GLU A 6 13.64 -13.66 1.32
N ALA A 7 13.27 -12.64 0.52
CA ALA A 7 13.48 -11.24 0.86
C ALA A 7 12.36 -10.65 1.75
N MET A 8 11.13 -11.17 1.64
CA MET A 8 9.95 -10.65 2.36
C MET A 8 10.12 -10.59 3.89
N PRO A 9 10.66 -11.61 4.59
CA PRO A 9 10.85 -11.53 6.04
C PRO A 9 11.74 -10.36 6.45
N MET A 10 12.86 -10.16 5.75
CA MET A 10 13.78 -9.05 6.01
C MET A 10 13.12 -7.68 5.79
N LEU A 11 12.31 -7.53 4.73
CA LEU A 11 11.59 -6.28 4.45
C LEU A 11 10.54 -5.98 5.53
N LEU A 12 9.84 -6.99 6.04
CA LEU A 12 8.91 -6.84 7.16
C LEU A 12 9.61 -6.40 8.44
N ASP A 13 10.79 -6.96 8.73
CA ASP A 13 11.57 -6.57 9.90
C ASP A 13 12.06 -5.12 9.79
N LEU A 14 12.51 -4.69 8.60
CA LEU A 14 12.88 -3.30 8.35
C LEU A 14 11.70 -2.33 8.51
N TYR A 15 10.52 -2.72 8.05
CA TYR A 15 9.30 -1.94 8.27
C TYR A 15 8.95 -1.81 9.75
N ARG A 16 8.93 -2.92 10.50
CA ARG A 16 8.67 -2.93 11.94
C ARG A 16 9.71 -2.14 12.75
N ALA A 17 10.96 -2.12 12.28
CA ALA A 17 12.03 -1.32 12.86
C ALA A 17 11.95 0.18 12.52
N GLY A 18 10.91 0.62 11.79
CA GLY A 18 10.73 2.01 11.36
C GLY A 18 11.73 2.46 10.30
N LYS A 19 12.43 1.53 9.65
CA LYS A 19 13.41 1.83 8.59
C LYS A 19 12.77 1.97 7.21
N LEU A 20 11.52 1.53 7.06
CA LEU A 20 10.71 1.74 5.86
C LEU A 20 9.46 2.53 6.25
N LEU A 21 9.30 3.72 5.70
CA LEU A 21 8.13 4.57 5.91
C LEU A 21 7.03 4.19 4.90
N LEU A 22 6.42 3.02 5.07
CA LEU A 22 5.41 2.53 4.13
C LEU A 22 4.05 3.20 4.34
N ASP A 23 3.71 3.55 5.58
CA ASP A 23 2.45 4.22 5.91
C ASP A 23 2.33 5.58 5.23
N ASP A 24 3.41 6.36 5.21
CA ASP A 24 3.45 7.69 4.57
C ASP A 24 3.25 7.65 3.05
N LEU A 25 3.46 6.50 2.42
CA LEU A 25 3.21 6.32 0.99
C LEU A 25 1.71 6.18 0.70
N VAL A 26 0.93 5.70 1.67
CA VAL A 26 -0.52 5.52 1.53
C VAL A 26 -1.20 6.88 1.67
N THR A 27 -1.65 7.40 0.54
CA THR A 27 -2.24 8.75 0.44
C THR A 27 -3.77 8.72 0.46
N ALA A 28 -4.37 7.54 0.23
CA ALA A 28 -5.81 7.36 0.29
C ALA A 28 -6.18 5.91 0.61
N THR A 29 -7.25 5.73 1.38
CA THR A 29 -7.86 4.44 1.69
C THR A 29 -9.30 4.42 1.22
N TYR A 30 -9.70 3.35 0.56
CA TYR A 30 -11.04 3.18 0.01
C TYR A 30 -11.68 1.89 0.54
N SER A 31 -13.00 1.84 0.67
CA SER A 31 -13.72 0.58 0.83
C SER A 31 -13.80 -0.16 -0.52
N LEU A 32 -14.23 -1.43 -0.50
CA LEU A 32 -14.44 -2.19 -1.74
C LEU A 32 -15.53 -1.54 -2.63
N ASP A 33 -16.58 -0.99 -2.03
CA ASP A 33 -17.65 -0.28 -2.76
C ASP A 33 -17.14 0.99 -3.47
N GLN A 34 -16.05 1.57 -2.97
CA GLN A 34 -15.40 2.76 -3.52
C GLN A 34 -14.33 2.44 -4.58
N ILE A 35 -14.23 1.18 -5.04
CA ILE A 35 -13.20 0.76 -5.99
C ILE A 35 -13.12 1.64 -7.24
N ASN A 36 -14.27 2.04 -7.79
CA ASN A 36 -14.33 2.90 -8.98
C ASN A 36 -13.74 4.29 -8.69
N GLN A 37 -14.00 4.85 -7.51
CA GLN A 37 -13.41 6.12 -7.08
C GLN A 37 -11.88 5.99 -6.96
N GLY A 38 -11.39 4.89 -6.39
CA GLY A 38 -9.96 4.62 -6.28
C GLY A 38 -9.26 4.56 -7.65
N PHE A 39 -9.91 3.96 -8.66
CA PHE A 39 -9.40 3.93 -10.03
C PHE A 39 -9.36 5.32 -10.68
N GLU A 40 -10.40 6.13 -10.47
CA GLU A 40 -10.43 7.51 -10.95
C GLU A 40 -9.35 8.37 -10.29
N ASP A 41 -9.15 8.25 -8.98
CA ASP A 41 -8.12 8.99 -8.25
C ASP A 41 -6.71 8.59 -8.68
N MET A 42 -6.49 7.32 -9.01
CA MET A 42 -5.23 6.83 -9.59
C MET A 42 -5.00 7.41 -10.99
N ARG A 43 -6.02 7.42 -11.86
CA ARG A 43 -5.91 7.99 -13.22
C ARG A 43 -5.67 9.49 -13.22
N ASN A 44 -6.29 10.21 -12.30
CA ASN A 44 -6.19 11.65 -12.19
C ASN A 44 -4.95 12.10 -11.39
N GLY A 45 -4.09 11.17 -10.95
CA GLY A 45 -2.89 11.47 -10.17
C GLY A 45 -3.18 12.07 -8.78
N ARG A 46 -4.39 11.86 -8.26
CA ARG A 46 -4.80 12.35 -6.94
C ARG A 46 -4.27 11.51 -5.79
N ASN A 47 -3.86 10.26 -6.06
CA ASN A 47 -3.22 9.39 -5.09
C ASN A 47 -1.83 8.93 -5.59
N ILE A 48 -0.90 8.73 -4.64
CA ILE A 48 0.40 8.09 -4.88
C ILE A 48 0.26 6.57 -4.69
N ARG A 49 -0.45 6.18 -3.62
CA ARG A 49 -0.78 4.79 -3.31
C ARG A 49 -2.15 4.74 -2.65
N GLY A 50 -3.12 4.18 -3.38
CA GLY A 50 -4.42 3.82 -2.83
C GLY A 50 -4.39 2.42 -2.21
N VAL A 51 -5.02 2.25 -1.05
CA VAL A 51 -5.21 0.93 -0.41
C VAL A 51 -6.70 0.65 -0.25
N ILE A 52 -7.13 -0.56 -0.59
CA ILE A 52 -8.49 -1.02 -0.31
C ILE A 52 -8.51 -1.64 1.09
N HIS A 53 -9.33 -1.08 1.96
CA HIS A 53 -9.57 -1.61 3.30
C HIS A 53 -10.83 -2.48 3.29
N PHE A 54 -10.63 -3.77 3.54
CA PHE A 54 -11.70 -4.75 3.73
C PHE A 54 -12.05 -4.80 5.22
N ALA A 55 -12.49 -3.69 5.81
CA ALA A 55 -13.14 -3.77 7.11
C ALA A 55 -14.49 -4.47 6.90
N GLN A 56 -14.66 -5.62 7.57
CA GLN A 56 -15.92 -6.39 7.60
C GLN A 56 -17.06 -5.59 8.22
#